data_AF-A0A0D6EE22-F1
#
_entry.id   AF-A0A0D6EE22-F1
#
_cell.length_a   1.000
_cell.length_b   1.000
_cell.length_c   1.000
_cell.angle_alpha   90.00
_cell.angle_beta   90.00
_cell.angle_gamma   90.00
#
_symmetry.space_group_name_H-M   'P 1'
#
loop_
_entity.id
_entity.type
_entity.pdbx_description
1 polymer ?
#
loop_
_entity_poly.entity_id
_entity_poly.type
_entity_poly.pdbx_seq_one_letter_code
_entity_poly.pdbx_strand_id
1 'polypeptide(L)'
;MSNRAKKKRNKSGKGGRRKDSRFSSLNISMIDQHKRDGSKLVPPLAQIPNMATSSWSDHHMPEMLWAVLLSGVLERRHYLEILRKVAIHCRSWFLIEDDEIAEEKSPDPEVGLNFSIIVDQTKLAEVSDEEFHDFIKIPLAHPSGYAALRPILLINSLPGIERWKKYLDEEPTEHDWNTLARVTANVLDHQSEASTDIRWFKVIIAIISGRMRFPASFEERLEEFRLFPDKGDMRSVRPSIRSMEMSLRRSHTAEWIEQYWEQVLRDTVCIDPSEGEGYTFKETEIDPDTLYAARDGVIENFRRNIRAERVDSRLDSAFGLVLYALGILEEIGMHRIHTRIVGALALRSLAEVSITFRYLAKTDSPEMWQSYRVYGAGQAKLAFLKIQQTHGDLPNFLDESTLHSIANEDIWQEFVNIDVGHWASSNLRKLAIGSGAKDIYDKYYDWSSSYIHGNWAAVRDTNFVTCHNPLHRLHRIPRVAHRELNSVEPDAIELVNEMIIVLERLFPGGEKVSPVTLREHEAESTTPNAAQDSDSTNE
;
A
#
# COMPACT_ATOMS: atom_id res chain seq x y z
N MET A 1 5.73 59.09 6.31
CA MET A 1 6.73 58.00 6.18
C MET A 1 6.20 56.79 6.95
N SER A 2 5.88 55.73 6.22
CA SER A 2 5.10 54.58 6.71
C SER A 2 5.99 53.56 7.44
N ASN A 3 5.63 53.23 8.68
CA ASN A 3 6.22 52.17 9.49
C ASN A 3 5.78 50.80 8.93
N ARG A 4 6.70 50.10 8.26
CA ARG A 4 6.48 48.74 7.77
C ARG A 4 6.98 47.72 8.79
N ALA A 5 6.07 47.24 9.63
CA ALA A 5 6.30 46.15 10.56
C ALA A 5 6.73 44.87 9.80
N LYS A 6 7.96 44.40 10.04
CA LYS A 6 8.44 43.10 9.56
C LYS A 6 7.71 41.99 10.31
N LYS A 7 6.68 41.43 9.69
CA LYS A 7 6.02 40.19 10.09
C LYS A 7 7.06 39.06 10.00
N LYS A 8 7.69 38.69 11.12
CA LYS A 8 8.45 37.43 11.25
C LYS A 8 7.44 36.28 11.10
N ARG A 9 7.34 35.71 9.88
CA ARG A 9 6.76 34.38 9.69
C ARG A 9 7.67 33.40 10.43
N ASN A 10 7.18 32.83 11.53
CA ASN A 10 7.71 31.59 12.06
C ASN A 10 7.70 30.56 10.92
N LYS A 11 8.89 30.23 10.40
CA LYS A 11 9.06 29.03 9.59
C LYS A 11 8.93 27.86 10.56
N SER A 12 7.69 27.38 10.75
CA SER A 12 7.49 26.01 11.19
C SER A 12 8.29 25.10 10.25
N GLY A 13 9.05 24.16 10.83
CA GLY A 13 9.99 23.31 10.10
C GLY A 13 9.32 22.69 8.87
N LYS A 14 9.91 22.92 7.69
CA LYS A 14 9.56 22.14 6.50
C LYS A 14 9.82 20.68 6.86
N GLY A 15 8.79 19.85 6.85
CA GLY A 15 8.87 18.42 7.15
C GLY A 15 9.83 17.77 6.17
N GLY A 16 11.09 17.59 6.58
CA GLY A 16 12.11 16.96 5.77
C GLY A 16 11.80 15.49 5.60
N ARG A 17 12.18 14.93 4.45
CA ARG A 17 12.10 13.49 4.21
C ARG A 17 12.98 12.77 5.23
N ARG A 18 12.46 11.68 5.81
CA ARG A 18 13.20 10.85 6.75
C ARG A 18 14.44 10.27 6.05
N LYS A 19 15.64 10.65 6.51
CA LYS A 19 16.93 10.35 5.84
C LYS A 19 17.29 8.87 5.88
N ASP A 20 16.93 8.19 6.96
CA ASP A 20 17.10 6.76 7.22
C ASP A 20 15.97 5.89 6.63
N SER A 21 15.05 6.49 5.86
CA SER A 21 14.02 5.70 5.18
C SER A 21 14.60 4.96 3.98
N ARG A 22 14.37 3.64 3.91
CA ARG A 22 14.63 2.83 2.70
C ARG A 22 13.89 3.34 1.45
N PHE A 23 12.88 4.19 1.65
CA PHE A 23 12.09 4.80 0.58
C PHE A 23 12.55 6.23 0.22
N SER A 24 13.70 6.68 0.73
CA SER A 24 14.23 8.03 0.49
C SER A 24 14.56 8.31 -0.97
N SER A 25 14.97 7.28 -1.73
CA SER A 25 15.32 7.36 -3.15
C SER A 25 14.12 7.40 -4.09
N LEU A 26 12.92 7.00 -3.63
CA LEU A 26 11.72 6.96 -4.48
C LEU A 26 11.21 8.37 -4.79
N ASN A 27 10.47 8.56 -5.88
CA ASN A 27 9.84 9.85 -6.16
C ASN A 27 8.45 9.93 -5.52
N ILE A 28 8.39 10.20 -4.21
CA ILE A 28 7.15 10.26 -3.42
C ILE A 28 6.97 11.70 -2.92
N SER A 29 5.78 12.25 -3.14
CA SER A 29 5.42 13.57 -2.62
C SER A 29 5.16 13.54 -1.11
N MET A 30 5.70 14.52 -0.40
CA MET A 30 5.46 14.76 1.02
C MET A 30 4.06 15.36 1.25
N ILE A 31 3.56 15.26 2.48
CA ILE A 31 2.21 15.74 2.85
C ILE A 31 2.04 17.24 2.55
N ASP A 32 3.07 18.06 2.76
CA ASP A 32 3.05 19.51 2.51
C ASP A 32 3.00 19.87 1.02
N GLN A 33 3.32 18.92 0.13
CA GLN A 33 3.20 19.06 -1.32
C GLN A 33 1.77 18.74 -1.81
N HIS A 34 0.92 18.14 -0.98
CA HIS A 34 -0.48 17.90 -1.31
C HIS A 34 -1.30 19.16 -1.09
N LYS A 35 -2.14 19.51 -2.06
CA LYS A 35 -3.06 20.64 -1.94
C LYS A 35 -4.31 20.19 -1.21
N ARG A 36 -4.69 20.89 -0.13
CA ARG A 36 -5.97 20.66 0.52
C ARG A 36 -7.09 21.26 -0.31
N ASP A 37 -8.08 20.43 -0.63
CA ASP A 37 -9.31 20.82 -1.29
C ASP A 37 -10.51 20.23 -0.52
N GLY A 38 -11.18 21.07 0.27
CA GLY A 38 -12.19 20.64 1.24
C GLY A 38 -11.64 19.59 2.23
N SER A 39 -12.18 18.37 2.13
CA SER A 39 -11.80 17.18 2.91
C SER A 39 -10.70 16.33 2.25
N LYS A 40 -10.25 16.68 1.04
CA LYS A 40 -9.26 15.90 0.28
C LYS A 40 -7.87 16.52 0.35
N LEU A 41 -6.85 15.67 0.31
CA LEU A 41 -5.46 16.05 0.03
C LEU A 41 -5.11 15.57 -1.38
N VAL A 42 -4.98 16.50 -2.32
CA VAL A 42 -4.76 16.20 -3.74
C VAL A 42 -3.26 16.16 -4.02
N PRO A 43 -2.69 15.03 -4.49
CA PRO A 43 -1.27 14.91 -4.78
C PRO A 43 -0.86 15.79 -5.98
N PRO A 44 0.42 16.17 -6.12
CA PRO A 44 0.88 17.10 -7.16
C PRO A 44 0.48 16.71 -8.59
N LEU A 45 0.64 15.44 -8.98
CA LEU A 45 0.33 14.98 -10.34
C LEU A 45 -1.17 15.05 -10.66
N ALA A 46 -2.04 14.76 -9.68
CA ALA A 46 -3.49 14.82 -9.87
C ALA A 46 -4.04 16.26 -9.99
N GLN A 47 -3.20 17.28 -9.81
CA GLN A 47 -3.57 18.68 -10.00
C GLN A 47 -3.39 19.14 -11.46
N ILE A 48 -2.76 18.35 -12.31
CA ILE A 48 -2.55 18.67 -13.73
C ILE A 48 -3.88 18.46 -14.46
N PRO A 49 -4.44 19.51 -15.10
CA PRO A 49 -5.71 19.38 -15.83
C PRO A 49 -5.55 18.43 -17.03
N ASN A 50 -6.62 17.71 -17.35
CA ASN A 50 -6.71 16.80 -18.50
C ASN A 50 -5.64 15.69 -18.53
N MET A 51 -5.04 15.35 -17.38
CA MET A 51 -4.10 14.25 -17.30
C MET A 51 -4.85 12.90 -17.37
N ALA A 52 -4.66 12.17 -18.46
CA ALA A 52 -5.13 10.80 -18.61
C ALA A 52 -4.09 9.80 -18.08
N THR A 53 -4.55 8.69 -17.52
CA THR A 53 -3.68 7.59 -17.08
C THR A 53 -3.76 6.43 -18.06
N SER A 54 -2.64 5.75 -18.30
CA SER A 54 -2.55 4.66 -19.26
C SER A 54 -1.57 3.60 -18.77
N SER A 55 -2.05 2.37 -18.59
CA SER A 55 -1.27 1.26 -18.03
C SER A 55 -0.47 0.53 -19.11
N TRP A 56 0.84 0.39 -18.92
CA TRP A 56 1.67 -0.45 -19.79
C TRP A 56 1.23 -1.92 -19.70
N SER A 57 1.21 -2.49 -18.50
CA SER A 57 0.90 -3.90 -18.29
C SER A 57 -0.49 -4.24 -18.79
N ASP A 58 -1.49 -3.41 -18.49
CA ASP A 58 -2.88 -3.82 -18.68
C ASP A 58 -3.37 -3.55 -20.11
N HIS A 59 -2.90 -2.46 -20.74
CA HIS A 59 -3.45 -1.98 -22.01
C HIS A 59 -2.47 -2.04 -23.20
N HIS A 60 -1.15 -2.03 -23.00
CA HIS A 60 -0.17 -1.89 -24.09
C HIS A 60 0.79 -3.07 -24.24
N MET A 61 1.04 -3.81 -23.17
CA MET A 61 1.90 -5.00 -23.20
C MET A 61 1.28 -6.16 -24.01
N PRO A 62 -0.03 -6.47 -23.90
CA PRO A 62 -0.64 -7.54 -24.69
C PRO A 62 -0.54 -7.31 -26.21
N GLU A 63 -0.65 -6.06 -26.66
CA GLU A 63 -0.44 -5.66 -28.06
C GLU A 63 0.97 -5.98 -28.59
N MET A 64 1.94 -6.10 -27.69
CA MET A 64 3.32 -6.42 -28.03
C MET A 64 3.70 -7.87 -27.69
N LEU A 65 2.71 -8.77 -27.54
CA LEU A 65 2.94 -10.13 -27.02
C LEU A 65 4.03 -10.89 -27.79
N TRP A 66 4.09 -10.75 -29.12
CA TRP A 66 5.15 -11.36 -29.93
C TRP A 66 6.56 -10.86 -29.53
N ALA A 67 6.71 -9.57 -29.24
CA ALA A 67 7.97 -8.98 -28.81
C ALA A 67 8.30 -9.33 -27.35
N VAL A 68 7.28 -9.41 -26.49
CA VAL A 68 7.38 -9.89 -25.10
C VAL A 68 7.94 -11.31 -25.08
N LEU A 69 7.38 -12.20 -25.90
CA LEU A 69 7.82 -13.59 -26.04
C LEU A 69 9.28 -13.69 -26.49
N LEU A 70 9.66 -12.96 -27.53
CA LEU A 70 11.07 -12.89 -27.97
C LEU A 70 11.98 -12.41 -26.84
N SER A 71 11.56 -11.37 -26.10
CA SER A 71 12.38 -10.76 -25.05
C SER A 71 12.62 -11.67 -23.83
N GLY A 72 11.71 -12.62 -23.57
CA GLY A 72 11.81 -13.51 -22.42
C GLY A 72 12.30 -14.92 -22.74
N VAL A 73 12.60 -15.22 -24.01
CA VAL A 73 13.17 -16.51 -24.46
C VAL A 73 14.56 -16.33 -25.08
N LEU A 74 14.79 -15.24 -25.81
CA LEU A 74 16.07 -14.98 -26.47
C LEU A 74 16.98 -14.12 -25.60
N GLU A 75 18.29 -14.23 -25.80
CA GLU A 75 19.24 -13.29 -25.22
C GLU A 75 18.98 -11.86 -25.71
N ARG A 76 19.26 -10.89 -24.85
CA ARG A 76 18.96 -9.48 -25.10
C ARG A 76 19.46 -8.93 -26.41
N ARG A 77 20.71 -9.27 -26.74
CA ARG A 77 21.31 -8.86 -28.01
C ARG A 77 20.53 -9.40 -29.20
N HIS A 78 20.13 -10.67 -29.18
CA HIS A 78 19.46 -11.32 -30.31
C HIS A 78 18.05 -10.75 -30.54
N TYR A 79 17.23 -10.58 -29.50
CA TYR A 79 15.91 -10.00 -29.71
C TYR A 79 15.99 -8.53 -30.12
N LEU A 80 16.95 -7.74 -29.61
CA LEU A 80 17.13 -6.35 -30.06
C LEU A 80 17.55 -6.28 -31.53
N GLU A 81 18.41 -7.19 -31.99
CA GLU A 81 18.75 -7.33 -33.41
C GLU A 81 17.53 -7.69 -34.27
N ILE A 82 16.67 -8.59 -33.79
CA ILE A 82 15.39 -8.92 -34.46
C ILE A 82 14.49 -7.69 -34.51
N LEU A 83 14.28 -6.98 -33.39
CA LEU A 83 13.46 -5.77 -33.33
C LEU A 83 13.98 -4.67 -34.28
N ARG A 84 15.30 -4.51 -34.42
CA ARG A 84 15.90 -3.60 -35.43
C ARG A 84 15.55 -4.00 -36.85
N LYS A 85 15.69 -5.29 -37.19
CA LYS A 85 15.35 -5.81 -38.53
C LYS A 85 13.87 -5.63 -38.84
N VAL A 86 13.00 -5.95 -37.88
CA VAL A 86 11.55 -5.71 -37.99
C VAL A 86 11.27 -4.23 -38.19
N ALA A 87 11.87 -3.33 -37.39
CA ALA A 87 11.63 -1.89 -37.53
C ALA A 87 12.02 -1.38 -38.93
N ILE A 88 13.19 -1.79 -39.45
CA ILE A 88 13.66 -1.39 -40.79
C ILE A 88 12.74 -1.93 -41.87
N HIS A 89 12.29 -3.18 -41.74
CA HIS A 89 11.45 -3.83 -42.74
C HIS A 89 10.03 -3.26 -42.76
N CYS A 90 9.39 -3.17 -41.58
CA CYS A 90 8.00 -2.75 -41.43
C CYS A 90 7.81 -1.22 -41.48
N ARG A 91 8.86 -0.41 -41.54
CA ARG A 91 8.72 1.07 -41.64
C ARG A 91 7.92 1.50 -42.86
N SER A 92 7.94 0.71 -43.94
CA SER A 92 7.21 1.00 -45.18
C SER A 92 5.70 1.08 -44.96
N TRP A 93 5.16 0.35 -43.98
CA TRP A 93 3.73 0.39 -43.61
C TRP A 93 3.29 1.74 -43.08
N PHE A 94 4.25 2.60 -42.73
CA PHE A 94 4.00 3.87 -42.05
C PHE A 94 4.73 5.05 -42.68
N LEU A 95 5.28 4.92 -43.89
CA LEU A 95 5.84 6.08 -44.58
C LEU A 95 4.73 7.12 -44.79
N ILE A 96 5.13 8.39 -44.78
CA ILE A 96 4.25 9.50 -45.19
C ILE A 96 4.54 9.74 -46.67
N GLU A 97 3.53 9.71 -47.53
CA GLU A 97 3.66 10.18 -48.91
C GLU A 97 3.66 11.71 -48.93
N ASP A 98 4.47 12.34 -49.80
CA ASP A 98 4.65 13.80 -49.82
C ASP A 98 3.32 14.59 -49.99
N ASP A 99 2.29 13.95 -50.56
CA ASP A 99 0.96 14.54 -50.77
C ASP A 99 0.05 14.51 -49.52
N GLU A 100 0.26 13.59 -48.56
CA GLU A 100 -0.51 13.53 -47.29
C GLU A 100 -0.15 14.69 -46.34
N ILE A 101 1.02 15.30 -46.52
CA ILE A 101 1.51 16.45 -45.73
C ILE A 101 0.64 17.69 -45.95
N ALA A 102 -0.06 17.78 -47.09
CA ALA A 102 -0.90 18.93 -47.45
C ALA A 102 -2.34 18.85 -46.86
N GLU A 103 -2.82 17.65 -46.51
CA GLU A 103 -4.19 17.42 -46.04
C GLU A 103 -4.33 17.24 -44.52
N GLU A 104 -3.24 17.08 -43.76
CA GLU A 104 -3.25 17.22 -42.30
C GLU A 104 -3.53 18.68 -41.91
N LYS A 105 -4.79 19.09 -42.06
CA LYS A 105 -5.37 20.21 -41.32
C LYS A 105 -4.99 19.98 -39.87
N SER A 106 -4.34 21.00 -39.30
CA SER A 106 -3.96 21.12 -37.89
C SER A 106 -4.79 20.17 -37.03
N PRO A 107 -4.19 19.17 -36.36
CA PRO A 107 -4.96 18.24 -35.55
C PRO A 107 -5.83 19.06 -34.62
N ASP A 108 -7.12 18.73 -34.56
CA ASP A 108 -7.98 19.19 -33.50
C ASP A 108 -7.20 18.98 -32.19
N PRO A 109 -6.93 20.02 -31.38
CA PRO A 109 -6.19 19.85 -30.14
C PRO A 109 -6.85 18.84 -29.18
N GLU A 110 -8.12 18.45 -29.40
CA GLU A 110 -8.79 17.36 -28.70
C GLU A 110 -8.53 15.95 -29.31
N VAL A 111 -8.19 15.87 -30.61
CA VAL A 111 -7.88 14.62 -31.31
C VAL A 111 -6.37 14.58 -31.57
N GLY A 112 -5.63 14.07 -30.59
CA GLY A 112 -4.18 13.85 -30.71
C GLY A 112 -3.78 13.04 -31.95
N LEU A 113 -2.49 13.06 -32.30
CA LEU A 113 -1.86 12.34 -33.42
C LEU A 113 -2.54 10.97 -33.71
N ASN A 114 -2.81 10.65 -34.96
CA ASN A 114 -3.44 9.38 -35.33
C ASN A 114 -2.45 8.20 -35.09
N PHE A 115 -2.64 7.47 -33.99
CA PHE A 115 -1.66 6.53 -33.43
C PHE A 115 -1.77 5.08 -33.96
N SER A 116 -1.67 4.89 -35.28
CA SER A 116 -1.63 3.57 -35.93
C SER A 116 -0.22 3.12 -36.35
N ILE A 117 0.83 3.78 -35.83
CA ILE A 117 2.24 3.68 -36.29
C ILE A 117 3.04 2.73 -35.38
N ILE A 118 2.54 1.51 -35.17
CA ILE A 118 3.20 0.51 -34.34
C ILE A 118 3.02 -0.86 -35.00
N VAL A 119 4.06 -1.69 -34.98
CA VAL A 119 3.97 -3.12 -35.32
C VAL A 119 3.48 -3.87 -34.09
N ASP A 120 2.23 -3.60 -33.72
CA ASP A 120 1.52 -4.29 -32.65
C ASP A 120 0.59 -5.37 -33.22
N GLN A 121 0.00 -6.17 -32.35
CA GLN A 121 -0.84 -7.28 -32.75
C GLN A 121 -2.04 -6.84 -33.59
N THR A 122 -2.67 -5.72 -33.22
CA THR A 122 -3.76 -5.14 -34.00
C THR A 122 -3.28 -4.77 -35.41
N LYS A 123 -2.14 -4.10 -35.58
CA LYS A 123 -1.63 -3.76 -36.91
C LYS A 123 -1.22 -5.02 -37.70
N LEU A 124 -0.59 -6.00 -37.06
CA LEU A 124 -0.28 -7.29 -37.68
C LEU A 124 -1.55 -8.02 -38.16
N ALA A 125 -2.70 -7.76 -37.54
CA ALA A 125 -3.98 -8.27 -38.00
C ALA A 125 -4.51 -7.54 -39.26
N GLU A 126 -4.16 -6.27 -39.46
CA GLU A 126 -4.64 -5.43 -40.56
C GLU A 126 -3.81 -5.55 -41.85
N VAL A 127 -2.52 -5.87 -41.75
CA VAL A 127 -1.62 -5.96 -42.91
C VAL A 127 -2.00 -7.11 -43.85
N SER A 128 -1.55 -7.02 -45.10
CA SER A 128 -1.71 -8.08 -46.09
C SER A 128 -0.97 -9.37 -45.71
N ASP A 129 -1.33 -10.48 -46.34
CA ASP A 129 -0.66 -11.77 -46.13
C ASP A 129 0.82 -11.74 -46.52
N GLU A 130 1.18 -10.95 -47.55
CA GLU A 130 2.56 -10.75 -47.99
C GLU A 130 3.36 -9.98 -46.95
N GLU A 131 2.82 -8.87 -46.43
CA GLU A 131 3.45 -8.09 -45.37
C GLU A 131 3.61 -8.89 -44.07
N PHE A 132 2.60 -9.68 -43.69
CA PHE A 132 2.70 -10.57 -42.54
C PHE A 132 3.77 -11.65 -42.74
N HIS A 133 3.82 -12.26 -43.93
CA HIS A 133 4.83 -13.26 -44.31
C HIS A 133 6.24 -12.69 -44.18
N ASP A 134 6.47 -11.49 -44.69
CA ASP A 134 7.78 -10.88 -44.63
C ASP A 134 8.16 -10.44 -43.21
N PHE A 135 7.19 -10.00 -42.40
CA PHE A 135 7.38 -9.79 -40.98
C PHE A 135 7.81 -11.10 -40.26
N ILE A 136 7.02 -12.18 -40.38
CA ILE A 136 7.19 -13.38 -39.54
C ILE A 136 8.47 -14.15 -39.87
N LYS A 137 8.98 -14.07 -41.10
CA LYS A 137 10.29 -14.63 -41.47
C LYS A 137 11.44 -14.09 -40.64
N ILE A 138 11.36 -12.83 -40.19
CA ILE A 138 12.46 -12.17 -39.47
C ILE A 138 12.74 -12.84 -38.13
N PRO A 139 11.77 -12.98 -37.20
CA PRO A 139 11.99 -13.71 -35.96
C PRO A 139 12.23 -15.21 -36.20
N LEU A 140 11.56 -15.83 -37.18
CA LEU A 140 11.72 -17.26 -37.47
C LEU A 140 13.08 -17.62 -38.10
N ALA A 141 13.82 -16.64 -38.64
CA ALA A 141 15.19 -16.86 -39.09
C ALA A 141 16.17 -17.13 -37.94
N HIS A 142 15.81 -16.80 -36.69
CA HIS A 142 16.62 -17.16 -35.53
C HIS A 142 16.34 -18.62 -35.11
N PRO A 143 17.37 -19.44 -34.78
CA PRO A 143 17.18 -20.87 -34.45
C PRO A 143 16.14 -21.14 -33.34
N SER A 144 16.08 -20.26 -32.34
CA SER A 144 15.11 -20.33 -31.24
C SER A 144 13.87 -19.43 -31.44
N GLY A 145 13.75 -18.74 -32.57
CA GLY A 145 12.64 -17.81 -32.83
C GLY A 145 11.29 -18.52 -32.89
N TYR A 146 11.29 -19.73 -33.46
CA TYR A 146 10.15 -20.62 -33.44
C TYR A 146 9.67 -20.93 -32.01
N ALA A 147 10.56 -21.51 -31.18
CA ALA A 147 10.26 -21.86 -29.80
C ALA A 147 9.86 -20.64 -28.95
N ALA A 148 10.41 -19.47 -29.25
CA ALA A 148 10.04 -18.23 -28.59
C ALA A 148 8.60 -17.82 -28.89
N LEU A 149 8.13 -17.96 -30.14
CA LEU A 149 6.83 -17.49 -30.58
C LEU A 149 5.70 -18.52 -30.41
N ARG A 150 6.00 -19.82 -30.35
CA ARG A 150 4.99 -20.89 -30.19
C ARG A 150 3.95 -20.63 -29.08
N PRO A 151 4.31 -20.08 -27.88
CA PRO A 151 3.31 -19.79 -26.84
C PRO A 151 2.21 -18.80 -27.25
N ILE A 152 2.40 -18.00 -28.30
CA ILE A 152 1.36 -17.10 -28.80
C ILE A 152 0.12 -17.85 -29.27
N LEU A 153 0.28 -19.11 -29.70
CA LEU A 153 -0.80 -19.98 -30.19
C LEU A 153 -1.78 -20.40 -29.08
N LEU A 154 -1.42 -20.21 -27.81
CA LEU A 154 -2.32 -20.44 -26.69
C LEU A 154 -3.49 -19.44 -26.65
N ILE A 155 -3.34 -18.26 -27.27
CA ILE A 155 -4.29 -17.15 -27.13
C ILE A 155 -5.37 -17.21 -28.20
N ASN A 156 -6.54 -17.74 -27.86
CA ASN A 156 -7.64 -17.95 -28.79
C ASN A 156 -8.19 -16.63 -29.36
N SER A 157 -8.19 -15.56 -28.58
CA SER A 157 -8.67 -14.24 -28.98
C SER A 157 -7.65 -13.41 -29.77
N LEU A 158 -6.46 -13.96 -30.07
CA LEU A 158 -5.39 -13.22 -30.72
C LEU A 158 -5.81 -12.80 -32.15
N PRO A 159 -5.81 -11.49 -32.46
CA PRO A 159 -6.12 -11.01 -33.80
C PRO A 159 -5.21 -11.63 -34.85
N GLY A 160 -5.78 -12.22 -35.91
CA GLY A 160 -5.03 -12.87 -36.97
C GLY A 160 -4.38 -14.21 -36.60
N ILE A 161 -4.82 -14.88 -35.53
CA ILE A 161 -4.27 -16.17 -35.06
C ILE A 161 -4.07 -17.24 -36.14
N GLU A 162 -4.97 -17.33 -37.13
CA GLU A 162 -4.86 -18.33 -38.19
C GLU A 162 -3.58 -18.19 -39.03
N ARG A 163 -3.08 -16.95 -39.20
CA ARG A 163 -1.76 -16.73 -39.83
C ARG A 163 -0.63 -17.22 -38.94
N TRP A 164 -0.70 -16.96 -37.64
CA TRP A 164 0.29 -17.46 -36.68
C TRP A 164 0.36 -18.99 -36.70
N LYS A 165 -0.80 -19.68 -36.66
CA LYS A 165 -0.88 -21.14 -36.78
C LYS A 165 -0.24 -21.64 -38.07
N LYS A 166 -0.56 -21.02 -39.20
CA LYS A 166 -0.01 -21.39 -40.52
C LYS A 166 1.51 -21.33 -40.59
N TYR A 167 2.14 -20.29 -40.02
CA TYR A 167 3.59 -20.11 -40.15
C TYR A 167 4.40 -20.79 -39.05
N LEU A 168 3.81 -21.02 -37.87
CA LEU A 168 4.44 -21.79 -36.80
C LEU A 168 4.28 -23.30 -37.03
N ASP A 169 3.14 -23.76 -37.55
CA ASP A 169 2.93 -25.15 -37.98
C ASP A 169 3.26 -26.23 -36.91
N GLU A 170 3.09 -25.90 -35.63
CA GLU A 170 2.97 -26.91 -34.57
C GLU A 170 1.96 -26.46 -33.51
N GLU A 171 1.50 -27.42 -32.72
CA GLU A 171 0.58 -27.18 -31.61
C GLU A 171 1.33 -26.71 -30.35
N PRO A 172 0.73 -25.80 -29.55
CA PRO A 172 1.28 -25.43 -28.26
C PRO A 172 1.22 -26.60 -27.26
N THR A 173 2.14 -26.57 -26.32
CA THR A 173 2.27 -27.54 -25.23
C THR A 173 1.94 -26.91 -23.88
N GLU A 174 1.72 -27.72 -22.84
CA GLU A 174 1.48 -27.20 -21.48
C GLU A 174 2.65 -26.33 -20.96
N HIS A 175 3.89 -26.61 -21.38
CA HIS A 175 5.06 -25.80 -21.02
C HIS A 175 5.02 -24.37 -21.57
N ASP A 176 4.23 -24.14 -22.63
CA ASP A 176 4.10 -22.81 -23.22
C ASP A 176 3.34 -21.85 -22.30
N TRP A 177 2.45 -22.33 -21.43
CA TRP A 177 1.83 -21.51 -20.36
C TRP A 177 2.87 -21.01 -19.36
N ASN A 178 3.83 -21.87 -18.97
CA ASN A 178 4.92 -21.48 -18.08
C ASN A 178 5.84 -20.44 -18.73
N THR A 179 6.10 -20.61 -20.03
CA THR A 179 6.87 -19.63 -20.81
C THR A 179 6.13 -18.29 -20.85
N LEU A 180 4.85 -18.30 -21.19
CA LEU A 180 4.00 -17.10 -21.23
C LEU A 180 4.00 -16.37 -19.88
N ALA A 181 3.77 -17.10 -18.78
CA ALA A 181 3.82 -16.54 -17.44
C ALA A 181 5.17 -15.89 -17.13
N ARG A 182 6.28 -16.61 -17.36
CA ARG A 182 7.64 -16.10 -17.13
C ARG A 182 7.93 -14.84 -17.94
N VAL A 183 7.60 -14.82 -19.22
CA VAL A 183 7.87 -13.65 -20.07
C VAL A 183 7.00 -12.45 -19.67
N THR A 184 5.73 -12.69 -19.30
CA THR A 184 4.85 -11.63 -18.78
C THR A 184 5.42 -11.04 -17.49
N ALA A 185 5.89 -11.86 -16.54
CA ALA A 185 6.50 -11.37 -15.30
C ALA A 185 7.65 -10.40 -15.55
N ASN A 186 8.50 -10.68 -16.54
CA ASN A 186 9.66 -9.85 -16.89
C ASN A 186 9.29 -8.45 -17.42
N VAL A 187 8.05 -8.28 -17.91
CA VAL A 187 7.57 -7.03 -18.52
C VAL A 187 6.41 -6.36 -17.77
N LEU A 188 5.94 -6.94 -16.64
CA LEU A 188 4.90 -6.30 -15.81
C LEU A 188 5.39 -4.97 -15.24
N ASP A 189 6.64 -4.92 -14.76
CA ASP A 189 7.25 -3.64 -14.40
C ASP A 189 7.53 -2.83 -15.66
N HIS A 190 6.81 -1.71 -15.81
CA HIS A 190 6.97 -0.78 -16.92
C HIS A 190 8.37 -0.13 -16.98
N GLN A 191 9.18 -0.28 -15.92
CA GLN A 191 10.55 0.19 -15.83
C GLN A 191 11.60 -0.88 -16.07
N SER A 192 11.21 -2.15 -16.23
CA SER A 192 12.14 -3.24 -16.50
C SER A 192 12.91 -3.01 -17.80
N GLU A 193 14.03 -3.72 -17.93
CA GLU A 193 14.87 -3.65 -19.12
C GLU A 193 14.11 -4.11 -20.37
N ALA A 194 13.48 -5.29 -20.31
CA ALA A 194 12.68 -5.82 -21.41
C ALA A 194 11.49 -4.91 -21.78
N SER A 195 10.75 -4.37 -20.79
CA SER A 195 9.69 -3.40 -21.05
C SER A 195 10.21 -2.16 -21.77
N THR A 196 11.40 -1.68 -21.39
CA THR A 196 11.99 -0.48 -22.00
C THR A 196 12.49 -0.76 -23.42
N ASP A 197 13.04 -1.95 -23.68
CA ASP A 197 13.50 -2.37 -25.01
C ASP A 197 12.33 -2.50 -26.00
N ILE A 198 11.20 -3.08 -25.58
CA ILE A 198 9.99 -3.18 -26.41
C ILE A 198 9.41 -1.78 -26.68
N ARG A 199 9.42 -0.91 -25.67
CA ARG A 199 8.96 0.48 -25.82
C ARG A 199 9.89 1.29 -26.71
N TRP A 200 11.19 1.02 -26.66
CA TRP A 200 12.15 1.58 -27.61
C TRP A 200 11.83 1.19 -29.04
N PHE A 201 11.47 -0.06 -29.29
CA PHE A 201 11.06 -0.51 -30.62
C PHE A 201 9.86 0.29 -31.17
N LYS A 202 8.86 0.57 -30.33
CA LYS A 202 7.71 1.44 -30.70
C LYS A 202 8.15 2.87 -31.06
N VAL A 203 9.16 3.39 -30.36
CA VAL A 203 9.70 4.74 -30.63
C VAL A 203 10.53 4.78 -31.90
N ILE A 204 11.48 3.84 -32.07
CA ILE A 204 12.42 3.91 -33.19
C ILE A 204 11.71 3.75 -34.54
N ILE A 205 10.66 2.92 -34.62
CA ILE A 205 9.90 2.76 -35.86
C ILE A 205 9.20 4.05 -36.27
N ALA A 206 8.59 4.78 -35.33
CA ALA A 206 7.96 6.07 -35.60
C ALA A 206 8.99 7.11 -36.08
N ILE A 207 10.19 7.11 -35.48
CA ILE A 207 11.30 7.99 -35.88
C ILE A 207 11.75 7.69 -37.32
N ILE A 208 12.09 6.43 -37.63
CA ILE A 208 12.66 6.06 -38.94
C ILE A 208 11.62 6.01 -40.08
N SER A 209 10.33 6.05 -39.75
CA SER A 209 9.23 6.18 -40.71
C SER A 209 8.90 7.65 -41.03
N GLY A 210 9.61 8.61 -40.44
CA GLY A 210 9.39 10.05 -40.67
C GLY A 210 8.17 10.63 -39.94
N ARG A 211 7.55 9.86 -39.04
CA ARG A 211 6.33 10.24 -38.30
C ARG A 211 6.61 11.15 -37.09
N MET A 212 7.88 11.35 -36.75
CA MET A 212 8.31 12.25 -35.68
C MET A 212 9.35 13.24 -36.22
N ARG A 213 9.14 14.53 -35.95
CA ARG A 213 10.08 15.60 -36.31
C ARG A 213 10.70 16.18 -35.05
N PHE A 214 12.02 16.36 -35.08
CA PHE A 214 12.78 16.85 -33.93
C PHE A 214 13.62 18.07 -34.32
N PRO A 215 13.84 19.01 -33.38
CA PRO A 215 14.78 20.10 -33.60
C PRO A 215 16.23 19.57 -33.64
N ALA A 216 17.13 20.31 -34.28
CA ALA A 216 18.55 19.94 -34.37
C ALA A 216 19.22 19.71 -33.00
N SER A 217 18.76 20.39 -31.96
CA SER A 217 19.24 20.18 -30.58
C SER A 217 18.98 18.77 -30.02
N PHE A 218 18.12 17.97 -30.69
CA PHE A 218 17.80 16.60 -30.29
C PHE A 218 18.67 15.54 -30.97
N GLU A 219 19.61 15.94 -31.86
CA GLU A 219 20.44 15.04 -32.66
C GLU A 219 21.18 14.00 -31.80
N GLU A 220 21.84 14.42 -30.72
CA GLU A 220 22.55 13.51 -29.82
C GLU A 220 21.60 12.46 -29.21
N ARG A 221 20.39 12.88 -28.82
CA ARG A 221 19.37 11.98 -28.26
C ARG A 221 18.85 10.99 -29.30
N LEU A 222 18.68 11.41 -30.56
CA LEU A 222 18.34 10.50 -31.65
C LEU A 222 19.41 9.46 -31.87
N GLU A 223 20.68 9.86 -31.78
CA GLU A 223 21.80 8.95 -31.92
C GLU A 223 21.91 7.97 -30.75
N GLU A 224 21.62 8.41 -29.52
CA GLU A 224 21.43 7.53 -28.36
C GLU A 224 20.29 6.53 -28.57
N PHE A 225 19.17 6.94 -29.16
CA PHE A 225 18.07 6.03 -29.49
C PHE A 225 18.43 5.06 -30.61
N ARG A 226 19.11 5.52 -31.67
CA ARG A 226 19.54 4.67 -32.79
C ARG A 226 20.50 3.57 -32.32
N LEU A 227 21.39 3.91 -31.41
CA LEU A 227 22.42 3.02 -30.85
C LEU A 227 22.03 2.42 -29.49
N PHE A 228 20.79 2.60 -29.04
CA PHE A 228 20.31 2.04 -27.77
C PHE A 228 20.47 0.50 -27.79
N PRO A 229 20.94 -0.13 -26.70
CA PRO A 229 21.28 0.44 -25.39
C PRO A 229 22.76 0.84 -25.21
N ASP A 230 23.55 0.86 -26.28
CA ASP A 230 25.01 0.91 -26.23
C ASP A 230 25.58 2.34 -26.19
N LYS A 231 24.73 3.38 -26.27
CA LYS A 231 25.12 4.79 -26.23
C LYS A 231 24.29 5.63 -25.26
N GLY A 232 24.96 6.55 -24.55
CA GLY A 232 24.35 7.51 -23.63
C GLY A 232 24.23 7.00 -22.19
N ASP A 233 23.83 7.88 -21.26
CA ASP A 233 23.55 7.47 -19.87
C ASP A 233 22.16 6.83 -19.78
N MET A 234 22.11 5.53 -19.48
CA MET A 234 20.84 4.78 -19.36
C MET A 234 19.92 5.29 -18.24
N ARG A 235 20.43 6.04 -17.26
CA ARG A 235 19.59 6.75 -16.27
C ARG A 235 18.82 7.92 -16.87
N SER A 236 19.22 8.39 -18.05
CA SER A 236 18.60 9.46 -18.82
C SER A 236 17.86 8.92 -20.05
N VAL A 237 18.49 8.03 -20.83
CA VAL A 237 17.95 7.48 -22.08
C VAL A 237 16.68 6.66 -21.85
N ARG A 238 16.67 5.75 -20.86
CA ARG A 238 15.51 4.87 -20.59
C ARG A 238 14.26 5.66 -20.20
N PRO A 239 14.32 6.64 -19.25
CA PRO A 239 13.17 7.51 -18.99
C PRO A 239 12.69 8.29 -20.23
N SER A 240 13.60 8.78 -21.08
CA SER A 240 13.22 9.50 -22.30
C SER A 240 12.48 8.60 -23.29
N ILE A 241 12.95 7.37 -23.51
CA ILE A 241 12.25 6.37 -24.34
C ILE A 241 10.85 6.11 -23.80
N ARG A 242 10.73 5.83 -22.50
CA ARG A 242 9.44 5.54 -21.87
C ARG A 242 8.47 6.72 -21.95
N SER A 243 8.96 7.94 -21.78
CA SER A 243 8.13 9.13 -21.92
C SER A 243 7.67 9.34 -23.37
N MET A 244 8.54 9.10 -24.34
CA MET A 244 8.23 9.26 -25.76
C MET A 244 7.26 8.18 -26.25
N GLU A 245 7.41 6.93 -25.80
CA GLU A 245 6.48 5.86 -26.15
C GLU A 245 5.06 6.16 -25.69
N MET A 246 4.87 6.84 -24.55
CA MET A 246 3.53 7.20 -24.07
C MET A 246 2.76 8.09 -25.03
N SER A 247 3.46 8.92 -25.81
CA SER A 247 2.85 9.76 -26.84
C SER A 247 2.66 9.04 -28.16
N LEU A 248 2.91 7.73 -28.27
CA LEU A 248 2.71 6.93 -29.48
C LEU A 248 1.61 5.87 -29.29
N ARG A 249 1.02 5.80 -28.10
CA ARG A 249 0.02 4.80 -27.73
C ARG A 249 -1.29 5.03 -28.48
N ARG A 250 -1.95 3.93 -28.87
CA ARG A 250 -3.33 3.96 -29.36
C ARG A 250 -4.23 4.70 -28.37
N SER A 251 -5.15 5.51 -28.89
CA SER A 251 -6.12 6.28 -28.10
C SER A 251 -7.12 5.38 -27.38
N HIS A 252 -7.51 4.28 -28.03
CA HIS A 252 -8.41 3.27 -27.50
C HIS A 252 -7.69 1.93 -27.34
N THR A 253 -7.98 1.25 -26.23
CA THR A 253 -7.48 -0.10 -25.97
C THR A 253 -8.20 -1.07 -26.90
N ALA A 254 -7.50 -1.99 -27.54
CA ALA A 254 -8.12 -2.94 -28.45
C ALA A 254 -9.01 -3.94 -27.68
N GLU A 255 -10.18 -4.26 -28.23
CA GLU A 255 -11.20 -5.09 -27.56
C GLU A 255 -10.69 -6.49 -27.18
N TRP A 256 -9.78 -7.06 -27.97
CA TRP A 256 -9.23 -8.39 -27.72
C TRP A 256 -8.37 -8.47 -26.45
N ILE A 257 -7.87 -7.35 -25.92
CA ILE A 257 -7.01 -7.31 -24.73
C ILE A 257 -7.76 -7.75 -23.47
N GLU A 258 -9.04 -7.37 -23.36
CA GLU A 258 -9.88 -7.85 -22.26
C GLU A 258 -10.07 -9.36 -22.34
N GLN A 259 -10.38 -9.87 -23.54
CA GLN A 259 -10.52 -11.30 -23.80
C GLN A 259 -9.23 -12.09 -23.54
N TYR A 260 -8.07 -11.50 -23.85
CA TYR A 260 -6.76 -12.08 -23.51
C TYR A 260 -6.63 -12.26 -21.99
N TRP A 261 -6.91 -11.21 -21.20
CA TRP A 261 -6.79 -11.28 -19.74
C TRP A 261 -7.82 -12.22 -19.11
N GLU A 262 -9.05 -12.27 -19.63
CA GLU A 262 -10.06 -13.24 -19.21
C GLU A 262 -9.64 -14.66 -19.52
N GLN A 263 -9.09 -14.90 -20.72
CA GLN A 263 -8.61 -16.20 -21.13
C GLN A 263 -7.50 -16.69 -20.21
N VAL A 264 -6.42 -15.93 -20.05
CA VAL A 264 -5.26 -16.41 -19.27
C VAL A 264 -5.60 -16.57 -17.78
N LEU A 265 -6.58 -15.82 -17.26
CA LEU A 265 -7.12 -16.02 -15.92
C LEU A 265 -7.90 -17.33 -15.80
N ARG A 266 -8.74 -17.65 -16.79
CA ARG A 266 -9.55 -18.87 -16.80
C ARG A 266 -8.71 -20.12 -17.03
N ASP A 267 -7.72 -20.04 -17.91
CA ASP A 267 -6.96 -21.20 -18.39
C ASP A 267 -5.72 -21.50 -17.50
N THR A 268 -5.43 -20.66 -16.49
CA THR A 268 -4.35 -20.89 -15.53
C THR A 268 -4.79 -20.66 -14.09
N VAL A 269 -4.05 -21.20 -13.10
CA VAL A 269 -4.44 -21.16 -11.68
C VAL A 269 -3.77 -20.02 -10.91
N CYS A 270 -4.40 -19.59 -9.82
CA CYS A 270 -3.78 -18.65 -8.89
C CYS A 270 -2.57 -19.30 -8.23
N ILE A 271 -1.54 -18.50 -7.94
CA ILE A 271 -0.40 -18.91 -7.11
C ILE A 271 -0.50 -18.14 -5.80
N ASP A 272 -0.89 -18.84 -4.73
CA ASP A 272 -0.99 -18.29 -3.38
C ASP A 272 0.35 -18.43 -2.65
N PRO A 273 1.09 -17.34 -2.40
CA PRO A 273 2.33 -17.42 -1.66
C PRO A 273 2.16 -17.64 -0.16
N SER A 274 0.93 -17.55 0.36
CA SER A 274 0.59 -17.87 1.74
C SER A 274 0.15 -19.32 1.94
N GLU A 275 0.11 -20.11 0.86
CA GLU A 275 -0.18 -21.54 0.97
C GLU A 275 0.91 -22.23 1.83
N GLY A 276 0.46 -22.99 2.83
CA GLY A 276 1.34 -23.59 3.83
C GLY A 276 1.67 -22.70 5.03
N GLU A 277 1.25 -21.43 5.06
CA GLU A 277 1.25 -20.64 6.29
C GLU A 277 0.26 -21.28 7.29
N GLY A 278 0.77 -21.75 8.44
CA GLY A 278 -0.04 -22.39 9.47
C GLY A 278 -0.86 -21.42 10.33
N TYR A 279 -1.81 -21.95 11.10
CA TYR A 279 -2.58 -21.20 12.10
C TYR A 279 -1.82 -21.16 13.44
N THR A 280 -0.69 -20.45 13.49
CA THR A 280 0.13 -20.36 14.71
C THR A 280 -0.16 -19.08 15.50
N PHE A 281 -0.21 -19.19 16.82
CA PHE A 281 -0.25 -18.04 17.73
C PHE A 281 1.16 -17.78 18.25
N LYS A 282 1.57 -16.51 18.29
CA LYS A 282 2.83 -16.12 18.93
C LYS A 282 2.60 -15.97 20.43
N GLU A 283 3.55 -16.46 21.21
CA GLU A 283 3.52 -16.26 22.66
C GLU A 283 3.76 -14.79 22.99
N THR A 284 3.16 -14.34 24.09
CA THR A 284 3.39 -13.01 24.61
C THR A 284 4.79 -12.88 25.19
N GLU A 285 5.41 -11.73 24.93
CA GLU A 285 6.67 -11.35 25.56
C GLU A 285 6.46 -10.48 26.80
N ILE A 286 5.22 -10.13 27.16
CA ILE A 286 4.92 -9.39 28.39
C ILE A 286 5.34 -10.25 29.60
N ASP A 287 6.08 -9.64 30.52
CA ASP A 287 6.41 -10.27 31.79
C ASP A 287 5.20 -10.16 32.74
N PRO A 288 4.52 -11.28 33.08
CA PRO A 288 3.34 -11.26 33.92
C PRO A 288 3.66 -10.78 35.35
N ASP A 289 4.84 -11.06 35.88
CA ASP A 289 5.20 -10.69 37.24
C ASP A 289 5.31 -9.16 37.36
N THR A 290 5.93 -8.52 36.36
CA THR A 290 6.00 -7.04 36.34
C THR A 290 4.64 -6.39 36.08
N LEU A 291 3.80 -7.00 35.24
CA LEU A 291 2.43 -6.53 34.98
C LEU A 291 1.58 -6.54 36.26
N TYR A 292 1.59 -7.66 36.98
CA TYR A 292 0.81 -7.79 38.21
C TYR A 292 1.38 -6.96 39.35
N ALA A 293 2.71 -6.85 39.47
CA ALA A 293 3.34 -5.94 40.42
C ALA A 293 2.96 -4.47 40.15
N ALA A 294 2.90 -4.05 38.88
CA ALA A 294 2.46 -2.71 38.51
C ALA A 294 1.00 -2.48 38.91
N ARG A 295 0.12 -3.45 38.64
CA ARG A 295 -1.30 -3.40 39.02
C ARG A 295 -1.49 -3.29 40.52
N ASP A 296 -0.80 -4.11 41.30
CA ASP A 296 -0.86 -4.09 42.76
C ASP A 296 -0.35 -2.76 43.32
N GLY A 297 0.75 -2.22 42.76
CA GLY A 297 1.26 -0.91 43.13
C GLY A 297 0.26 0.23 42.88
N VAL A 298 -0.46 0.21 41.75
CA VAL A 298 -1.51 1.19 41.46
C VAL A 298 -2.69 1.04 42.43
N ILE A 299 -3.12 -0.18 42.76
CA ILE A 299 -4.22 -0.44 43.70
C ILE A 299 -3.84 0.03 45.11
N GLU A 300 -2.62 -0.26 45.56
CA GLU A 300 -2.15 0.16 46.88
C GLU A 300 -2.04 1.68 46.98
N ASN A 301 -1.54 2.34 45.93
CA ASN A 301 -1.52 3.80 45.85
C ASN A 301 -2.94 4.38 45.83
N PHE A 302 -3.92 3.74 45.18
CA PHE A 302 -5.32 4.16 45.25
C PHE A 302 -5.80 4.13 46.70
N ARG A 303 -5.65 3.00 47.39
CA ARG A 303 -6.10 2.80 48.78
C ARG A 303 -5.52 3.84 49.74
N ARG A 304 -4.25 4.23 49.56
CA ARG A 304 -3.58 5.25 50.37
C ARG A 304 -4.11 6.67 50.13
N ASN A 305 -4.66 6.95 48.95
CA ASN A 305 -5.14 8.27 48.56
C ASN A 305 -6.67 8.44 48.70
N ILE A 306 -7.42 7.38 49.03
CA ILE A 306 -8.86 7.47 49.31
C ILE A 306 -9.11 8.44 50.47
N ARG A 307 -10.13 9.29 50.29
CA ARG A 307 -10.64 10.22 51.30
C ARG A 307 -12.04 9.82 51.74
N ALA A 308 -12.51 10.37 52.85
CA ALA A 308 -13.87 10.14 53.37
C ALA A 308 -14.98 10.81 52.53
N GLU A 309 -14.64 11.35 51.36
CA GLU A 309 -15.61 11.90 50.41
C GLU A 309 -16.41 10.77 49.76
N ARG A 310 -17.70 11.00 49.52
CA ARG A 310 -18.57 9.99 48.88
C ARG A 310 -18.14 9.71 47.43
N VAL A 311 -17.69 10.74 46.70
CA VAL A 311 -17.24 10.66 45.31
C VAL A 311 -16.01 11.56 45.13
N ASP A 312 -14.88 10.98 44.73
CA ASP A 312 -13.68 11.72 44.34
C ASP A 312 -13.40 11.49 42.84
N SER A 313 -14.00 12.34 42.01
CA SER A 313 -13.90 12.21 40.55
C SER A 313 -12.47 12.28 40.02
N ARG A 314 -11.56 12.97 40.72
CA ARG A 314 -10.14 13.04 40.33
C ARG A 314 -9.45 11.72 40.64
N LEU A 315 -9.59 11.20 41.87
CA LEU A 315 -9.00 9.93 42.29
C LEU A 315 -9.53 8.77 41.44
N ASP A 316 -10.85 8.60 41.39
CA ASP A 316 -11.48 7.46 40.74
C ASP A 316 -11.18 7.43 39.24
N SER A 317 -11.23 8.58 38.56
CA SER A 317 -10.93 8.65 37.13
C SER A 317 -9.45 8.42 36.85
N ALA A 318 -8.55 9.01 37.63
CA ALA A 318 -7.11 8.89 37.40
C ALA A 318 -6.63 7.44 37.59
N PHE A 319 -6.96 6.82 38.72
CA PHE A 319 -6.59 5.44 38.99
C PHE A 319 -7.37 4.47 38.11
N GLY A 320 -8.67 4.71 37.87
CA GLY A 320 -9.51 3.89 37.01
C GLY A 320 -9.00 3.82 35.57
N LEU A 321 -8.57 4.94 34.98
CA LEU A 321 -7.99 4.97 33.63
C LEU A 321 -6.70 4.15 33.53
N VAL A 322 -5.82 4.22 34.55
CA VAL A 322 -4.57 3.44 34.58
C VAL A 322 -4.85 1.95 34.79
N LEU A 323 -5.77 1.60 35.69
CA LEU A 323 -6.19 0.21 35.93
C LEU A 323 -6.89 -0.41 34.72
N TYR A 324 -7.66 0.38 33.98
CA TYR A 324 -8.26 -0.01 32.70
C TYR A 324 -7.19 -0.27 31.64
N ALA A 325 -6.19 0.60 31.53
CA ALA A 325 -5.07 0.42 30.62
C ALA A 325 -4.23 -0.84 30.94
N LEU A 326 -3.97 -1.10 32.23
CA LEU A 326 -3.33 -2.34 32.68
C LEU A 326 -4.18 -3.59 32.36
N GLY A 327 -5.51 -3.50 32.48
CA GLY A 327 -6.41 -4.59 32.09
C GLY A 327 -6.37 -4.90 30.60
N ILE A 328 -6.33 -3.87 29.74
CA ILE A 328 -6.12 -4.07 28.30
C ILE A 328 -4.77 -4.75 28.03
N LEU A 329 -3.71 -4.35 28.74
CA LEU A 329 -2.39 -4.95 28.58
C LEU A 329 -2.37 -6.43 29.01
N GLU A 330 -3.08 -6.76 30.08
CA GLU A 330 -3.33 -8.14 30.52
C GLU A 330 -4.04 -8.95 29.43
N GLU A 331 -5.12 -8.43 28.83
CA GLU A 331 -5.83 -9.11 27.74
C GLU A 331 -4.94 -9.32 26.51
N ILE A 332 -4.08 -8.34 26.17
CA ILE A 332 -3.11 -8.47 25.07
C ILE A 332 -2.20 -9.68 25.29
N GLY A 333 -1.63 -9.79 26.48
CA GLY A 333 -0.70 -10.86 26.83
C GLY A 333 -1.38 -12.21 27.01
N MET A 334 -2.38 -12.27 27.87
CA MET A 334 -3.09 -13.51 28.25
C MET A 334 -3.71 -14.21 27.04
N HIS A 335 -4.27 -13.46 26.10
CA HIS A 335 -4.92 -14.01 24.91
C HIS A 335 -4.00 -14.11 23.69
N ARG A 336 -2.73 -13.71 23.79
CA ARG A 336 -1.76 -13.81 22.68
C ARG A 336 -2.23 -13.09 21.40
N ILE A 337 -2.93 -11.97 21.58
CA ILE A 337 -3.55 -11.20 20.48
C ILE A 337 -2.64 -10.09 19.94
N HIS A 338 -1.46 -9.92 20.52
CA HIS A 338 -0.51 -8.84 20.23
C HIS A 338 -0.09 -8.69 18.75
N THR A 339 -0.15 -9.77 17.97
CA THR A 339 0.21 -9.79 16.54
C THR A 339 -1.02 -9.91 15.62
N ARG A 340 -2.22 -9.60 16.13
CA ARG A 340 -3.51 -9.78 15.46
C ARG A 340 -4.31 -8.48 15.42
N ILE A 341 -5.44 -8.49 14.70
CA ILE A 341 -6.35 -7.33 14.57
C ILE A 341 -6.73 -6.79 15.95
N VAL A 342 -7.12 -7.66 16.88
CA VAL A 342 -7.54 -7.26 18.23
C VAL A 342 -6.39 -6.58 18.99
N GLY A 343 -5.14 -6.98 18.78
CA GLY A 343 -3.97 -6.27 19.30
C GLY A 343 -3.88 -4.83 18.80
N ALA A 344 -4.10 -4.60 17.49
CA ALA A 344 -4.13 -3.24 16.93
C ALA A 344 -5.31 -2.40 17.48
N LEU A 345 -6.48 -3.01 17.68
CA LEU A 345 -7.64 -2.39 18.35
C LEU A 345 -7.30 -2.01 19.80
N ALA A 346 -6.67 -2.92 20.55
CA ALA A 346 -6.26 -2.69 21.93
C ALA A 346 -5.24 -1.55 22.04
N LEU A 347 -4.23 -1.52 21.17
CA LEU A 347 -3.25 -0.41 21.09
C LEU A 347 -3.94 0.93 20.79
N ARG A 348 -4.94 0.92 19.90
CA ARG A 348 -5.72 2.12 19.57
C ARG A 348 -6.49 2.65 20.78
N SER A 349 -7.07 1.76 21.57
CA SER A 349 -7.76 2.07 22.84
C SER A 349 -6.79 2.62 23.88
N LEU A 350 -5.62 1.99 24.05
CA LEU A 350 -4.56 2.47 24.96
C LEU A 350 -4.08 3.88 24.62
N ALA A 351 -3.87 4.18 23.33
CA ALA A 351 -3.51 5.53 22.88
C ALA A 351 -4.59 6.57 23.23
N GLU A 352 -5.86 6.21 23.09
CA GLU A 352 -7.01 7.06 23.43
C GLU A 352 -7.10 7.37 24.92
N VAL A 353 -6.94 6.31 25.73
CA VAL A 353 -6.94 6.38 27.19
C VAL A 353 -5.75 7.21 27.69
N SER A 354 -4.57 7.02 27.10
CA SER A 354 -3.36 7.80 27.43
C SER A 354 -3.53 9.28 27.10
N ILE A 355 -4.07 9.63 25.92
CA ILE A 355 -4.35 11.04 25.55
C ILE A 355 -5.39 11.67 26.49
N THR A 356 -6.47 10.93 26.77
CA THR A 356 -7.53 11.38 27.69
C THR A 356 -6.97 11.65 29.07
N PHE A 357 -6.21 10.70 29.63
CA PHE A 357 -5.62 10.83 30.95
C PHE A 357 -4.62 11.99 31.01
N ARG A 358 -3.74 12.14 30.01
CA ARG A 358 -2.80 13.27 29.92
C ARG A 358 -3.51 14.62 29.84
N TYR A 359 -4.64 14.70 29.13
CA TYR A 359 -5.43 15.92 29.08
C TYR A 359 -6.05 16.27 30.43
N LEU A 360 -6.70 15.29 31.09
CA LEU A 360 -7.27 15.47 32.42
C LEU A 360 -6.19 15.86 33.44
N ALA A 361 -5.05 15.16 33.43
CA ALA A 361 -3.91 15.44 34.30
C ALA A 361 -3.27 16.82 34.07
N LYS A 362 -3.31 17.33 32.83
CA LYS A 362 -2.78 18.66 32.51
C LYS A 362 -3.73 19.78 32.93
N THR A 363 -5.03 19.59 32.74
CA THR A 363 -6.05 20.57 33.15
C THR A 363 -6.21 20.58 34.68
N ASP A 364 -6.23 19.38 35.27
CA ASP A 364 -6.33 19.09 36.71
C ASP A 364 -7.30 19.99 37.49
N SER A 365 -8.52 20.16 36.99
CA SER A 365 -9.57 20.94 37.65
C SER A 365 -10.74 20.05 38.08
N PRO A 366 -11.38 20.30 39.23
CA PRO A 366 -12.53 19.52 39.69
C PRO A 366 -13.66 19.43 38.65
N GLU A 367 -13.94 20.52 37.95
CA GLU A 367 -14.99 20.59 36.93
C GLU A 367 -14.68 19.68 35.75
N MET A 368 -13.40 19.58 35.35
CA MET A 368 -12.99 18.76 34.22
C MET A 368 -13.06 17.26 34.53
N TRP A 369 -12.59 16.87 35.72
CA TRP A 369 -12.72 15.49 36.21
C TRP A 369 -14.19 15.10 36.35
N GLN A 370 -15.02 15.98 36.91
CA GLN A 370 -16.45 15.74 37.01
C GLN A 370 -17.12 15.65 35.62
N SER A 371 -16.74 16.49 34.68
CA SER A 371 -17.28 16.47 33.31
C SER A 371 -17.02 15.12 32.62
N TYR A 372 -15.79 14.58 32.75
CA TYR A 372 -15.45 13.27 32.21
C TYR A 372 -16.32 12.15 32.82
N ARG A 373 -16.47 12.13 34.15
CA ARG A 373 -17.26 11.13 34.87
C ARG A 373 -18.75 11.20 34.52
N VAL A 374 -19.34 12.40 34.58
CA VAL A 374 -20.75 12.65 34.25
C VAL A 374 -21.05 12.28 32.80
N TYR A 375 -20.14 12.56 31.87
CA TYR A 375 -20.29 12.14 30.49
C TYR A 375 -20.36 10.62 30.36
N GLY A 376 -19.49 9.87 31.08
CA GLY A 376 -19.54 8.41 31.12
C GLY A 376 -20.89 7.87 31.61
N ALA A 377 -21.38 8.37 32.76
CA ALA A 377 -22.70 8.03 33.27
C ALA A 377 -23.83 8.39 32.29
N GLY A 378 -23.72 9.54 31.61
CA GLY A 378 -24.65 9.96 30.57
C GLY A 378 -24.68 9.02 29.35
N GLN A 379 -23.53 8.47 28.94
CA GLN A 379 -23.48 7.45 27.87
C GLN A 379 -24.13 6.14 28.31
N ALA A 380 -23.91 5.70 29.55
CA ALA A 380 -24.58 4.53 30.11
C ALA A 380 -26.10 4.73 30.17
N LYS A 381 -26.56 5.92 30.62
CA LYS A 381 -27.97 6.32 30.58
C LYS A 381 -28.54 6.26 29.17
N LEU A 382 -27.82 6.81 28.17
CA LEU A 382 -28.27 6.77 26.78
C LEU A 382 -28.41 5.33 26.26
N ALA A 383 -27.45 4.45 26.56
CA ALA A 383 -27.52 3.05 26.19
C ALA A 383 -28.70 2.34 26.87
N PHE A 384 -28.88 2.55 28.18
CA PHE A 384 -30.00 2.03 28.95
C PHE A 384 -31.37 2.48 28.37
N LEU A 385 -31.54 3.77 28.06
CA LEU A 385 -32.80 4.26 27.49
C LEU A 385 -33.09 3.69 26.10
N LYS A 386 -32.05 3.46 25.28
CA LYS A 386 -32.21 2.78 23.98
C LYS A 386 -32.66 1.32 24.15
N ILE A 387 -32.15 0.64 25.17
CA ILE A 387 -32.60 -0.72 25.53
C ILE A 387 -34.09 -0.69 25.88
N GLN A 388 -34.54 0.26 26.72
CA GLN A 388 -35.97 0.40 27.08
C GLN A 388 -36.88 0.68 25.87
N GLN A 389 -36.33 1.28 24.81
CA GLN A 389 -37.04 1.56 23.56
C GLN A 389 -36.93 0.44 22.53
N THR A 390 -36.16 -0.61 22.82
CA THR A 390 -35.99 -1.75 21.91
C THR A 390 -37.17 -2.70 22.07
N HIS A 391 -37.76 -3.10 20.95
CA HIS A 391 -38.78 -4.13 20.90
C HIS A 391 -38.16 -5.44 20.40
N GLY A 392 -38.32 -6.53 21.15
CA GLY A 392 -37.73 -7.82 20.84
C GLY A 392 -36.49 -8.13 21.67
N ASP A 393 -35.70 -9.09 21.22
CA ASP A 393 -34.53 -9.58 21.97
C ASP A 393 -33.40 -8.55 21.99
N LEU A 394 -32.82 -8.36 23.18
CA LEU A 394 -31.64 -7.54 23.34
C LEU A 394 -30.37 -8.30 22.91
N PRO A 395 -29.37 -7.61 22.36
CA PRO A 395 -28.04 -8.19 22.14
C PRO A 395 -27.45 -8.79 23.43
N ASN A 396 -26.96 -10.03 23.37
CA ASN A 396 -26.46 -10.78 24.54
C ASN A 396 -25.28 -10.13 25.31
N PHE A 397 -24.54 -9.20 24.68
CA PHE A 397 -23.43 -8.51 25.33
C PHE A 397 -23.88 -7.37 26.25
N LEU A 398 -25.15 -6.95 26.13
CA LEU A 398 -25.71 -5.86 26.91
C LEU A 398 -26.28 -6.40 28.22
N ASP A 399 -25.75 -5.90 29.33
CA ASP A 399 -26.35 -6.09 30.65
C ASP A 399 -27.09 -4.82 31.06
N GLU A 400 -28.40 -4.88 30.96
CA GLU A 400 -29.31 -3.78 31.34
C GLU A 400 -29.13 -3.36 32.79
N SER A 401 -28.90 -4.31 33.71
CA SER A 401 -28.77 -4.05 35.13
C SER A 401 -27.49 -3.27 35.43
N THR A 402 -26.40 -3.63 34.77
CA THR A 402 -25.12 -2.91 34.85
C THR A 402 -25.26 -1.50 34.28
N LEU A 403 -25.85 -1.33 33.10
CA LEU A 403 -26.06 0.00 32.49
C LEU A 403 -26.95 0.90 33.36
N HIS A 404 -28.02 0.34 33.93
CA HIS A 404 -28.88 1.05 34.87
C HIS A 404 -28.12 1.45 36.14
N SER A 405 -27.28 0.57 36.68
CA SER A 405 -26.45 0.87 37.86
C SER A 405 -25.48 2.01 37.59
N ILE A 406 -24.76 1.99 36.47
CA ILE A 406 -23.79 3.04 36.09
C ILE A 406 -24.52 4.37 35.85
N ALA A 407 -25.68 4.35 35.17
CA ALA A 407 -26.47 5.56 34.93
C ALA A 407 -26.96 6.25 36.22
N ASN A 408 -27.05 5.51 37.33
CA ASN A 408 -27.51 5.98 38.63
C ASN A 408 -26.40 6.01 39.71
N GLU A 409 -25.13 5.92 39.32
CA GLU A 409 -24.00 5.71 40.23
C GLU A 409 -23.81 6.86 41.24
N ASP A 410 -23.68 8.10 40.75
CA ASP A 410 -23.42 9.27 41.60
C ASP A 410 -24.73 9.96 42.04
N ILE A 411 -25.65 10.15 41.10
CA ILE A 411 -26.96 10.79 41.28
C ILE A 411 -28.02 10.04 40.48
N TRP A 412 -29.30 10.24 40.81
CA TRP A 412 -30.41 9.64 40.06
C TRP A 412 -30.34 10.06 38.58
N GLN A 413 -30.47 9.09 37.68
CA GLN A 413 -30.25 9.28 36.24
C GLN A 413 -31.10 10.41 35.64
N GLU A 414 -32.28 10.71 36.19
CA GLU A 414 -33.14 11.80 35.71
C GLU A 414 -32.53 13.20 35.92
N PHE A 415 -31.53 13.33 36.79
CA PHE A 415 -30.74 14.55 36.95
C PHE A 415 -29.43 14.55 36.13
N VAL A 416 -29.15 13.48 35.38
CA VAL A 416 -27.97 13.36 34.50
C VAL A 416 -28.33 13.76 33.08
N ASN A 417 -27.63 14.76 32.55
CA ASN A 417 -27.75 15.17 31.15
C ASN A 417 -27.01 14.20 30.23
N ILE A 418 -27.59 13.93 29.06
CA ILE A 418 -26.92 13.17 28.00
C ILE A 418 -26.29 14.17 27.02
N ASP A 419 -24.96 14.25 27.03
CA ASP A 419 -24.21 14.99 26.01
C ASP A 419 -23.89 14.04 24.84
N VAL A 420 -24.40 14.37 23.65
CA VAL A 420 -24.15 13.61 22.40
C VAL A 420 -22.89 14.09 21.65
N GLY A 421 -22.24 15.15 22.14
CA GLY A 421 -20.99 15.68 21.62
C GLY A 421 -19.78 14.99 22.24
N HIS A 422 -18.99 15.74 22.99
CA HIS A 422 -17.79 15.24 23.65
C HIS A 422 -17.65 15.97 24.98
N TRP A 423 -17.28 15.27 26.05
CA TRP A 423 -17.13 15.81 27.42
C TRP A 423 -16.23 17.05 27.59
N ALA A 424 -15.45 17.40 26.57
CA ALA A 424 -14.56 18.55 26.53
C ALA A 424 -14.91 19.53 25.39
N SER A 425 -16.09 19.38 24.77
CA SER A 425 -16.53 20.11 23.57
C SER A 425 -15.46 20.12 22.45
N SER A 426 -14.78 18.99 22.29
CA SER A 426 -13.54 18.87 21.51
C SER A 426 -13.51 17.56 20.72
N ASN A 427 -12.34 17.20 20.19
CA ASN A 427 -12.07 15.87 19.64
C ASN A 427 -10.71 15.39 20.11
N LEU A 428 -10.44 14.09 20.00
CA LEU A 428 -9.22 13.51 20.52
C LEU A 428 -7.95 14.18 19.97
N ARG A 429 -7.93 14.56 18.68
CA ARG A 429 -6.80 15.27 18.09
C ARG A 429 -6.54 16.61 18.78
N LYS A 430 -7.59 17.37 19.07
CA LYS A 430 -7.48 18.64 19.82
C LYS A 430 -7.04 18.39 21.26
N LEU A 431 -7.53 17.33 21.92
CA LEU A 431 -7.05 16.93 23.26
C LEU A 431 -5.57 16.58 23.25
N ALA A 432 -5.11 15.82 22.27
CA ALA A 432 -3.70 15.46 22.07
C ALA A 432 -2.82 16.70 21.90
N ILE A 433 -3.24 17.66 21.07
CA ILE A 433 -2.53 18.94 20.90
C ILE A 433 -2.52 19.73 22.22
N GLY A 434 -3.67 19.85 22.89
CA GLY A 434 -3.80 20.61 24.14
C GLY A 434 -3.01 20.02 25.30
N SER A 435 -2.89 18.69 25.36
CA SER A 435 -2.13 17.95 26.38
C SER A 435 -0.63 17.82 26.07
N GLY A 436 -0.21 18.08 24.82
CA GLY A 436 1.16 17.83 24.38
C GLY A 436 1.42 16.37 23.97
N ALA A 437 0.37 15.56 23.78
CA ALA A 437 0.42 14.17 23.35
C ALA A 437 0.14 14.00 21.84
N LYS A 438 0.46 15.01 21.02
CA LYS A 438 0.21 14.97 19.57
C LYS A 438 1.04 13.88 18.88
N ASP A 439 2.24 13.63 19.38
CA ASP A 439 3.12 12.56 18.94
C ASP A 439 2.50 11.17 19.14
N ILE A 440 1.84 10.92 20.28
CA ILE A 440 1.07 9.69 20.53
C ILE A 440 -0.05 9.55 19.51
N TYR A 441 -0.81 10.63 19.27
CA TYR A 441 -1.87 10.64 18.26
C TYR A 441 -1.33 10.31 16.87
N ASP A 442 -0.29 11.02 16.41
CA ASP A 442 0.26 10.84 15.07
C ASP A 442 0.90 9.45 14.87
N LYS A 443 1.49 8.86 15.92
CA LYS A 443 2.11 7.53 15.86
C LYS A 443 1.06 6.42 15.76
N TYR A 444 0.03 6.46 16.61
CA TYR A 444 -0.81 5.29 16.84
C TYR A 444 -2.23 5.42 16.27
N TYR A 445 -2.82 6.63 16.25
CA TYR A 445 -4.25 6.80 15.99
C TYR A 445 -4.66 6.41 14.57
N ASP A 446 -4.04 7.01 13.55
CA ASP A 446 -4.54 6.95 12.17
C ASP A 446 -4.46 5.53 11.58
N TRP A 447 -3.35 4.81 11.80
CA TRP A 447 -3.20 3.46 11.27
C TRP A 447 -4.09 2.45 12.01
N SER A 448 -4.04 2.43 13.34
CA SER A 448 -4.83 1.46 14.11
C SER A 448 -6.35 1.72 14.04
N SER A 449 -6.78 2.97 13.79
CA SER A 449 -8.18 3.31 13.47
C SER A 449 -8.69 2.60 12.20
N SER A 450 -7.80 2.27 11.25
CA SER A 450 -8.19 1.50 10.07
C SER A 450 -8.70 0.11 10.40
N TYR A 451 -8.19 -0.51 11.48
CA TYR A 451 -8.63 -1.83 11.94
C TYR A 451 -9.96 -1.75 12.68
N ILE A 452 -10.21 -0.69 13.45
CA ILE A 452 -11.51 -0.46 14.12
C ILE A 452 -12.64 -0.30 13.10
N HIS A 453 -12.41 0.49 12.04
CA HIS A 453 -13.45 0.82 11.07
C HIS A 453 -13.56 -0.17 9.91
N GLY A 454 -12.70 -1.20 9.86
CA GLY A 454 -12.66 -2.12 8.71
C GLY A 454 -12.30 -1.40 7.40
N ASN A 455 -11.44 -0.38 7.46
CA ASN A 455 -11.02 0.35 6.27
C ASN A 455 -10.23 -0.57 5.33
N TRP A 456 -10.28 -0.27 4.03
CA TRP A 456 -9.68 -1.11 2.98
C TRP A 456 -8.24 -1.52 3.25
N ALA A 457 -7.41 -0.61 3.78
CA ALA A 457 -6.00 -0.92 4.05
C ALA A 457 -5.83 -2.03 5.10
N ALA A 458 -6.62 -2.02 6.19
CA ALA A 458 -6.60 -3.06 7.20
C ALA A 458 -7.19 -4.37 6.64
N VAL A 459 -8.32 -4.30 5.93
CA VAL A 459 -8.93 -5.47 5.27
C VAL A 459 -7.96 -6.16 4.31
N ARG A 460 -7.28 -5.37 3.47
CA ARG A 460 -6.27 -5.84 2.52
C ARG A 460 -5.04 -6.41 3.22
N ASP A 461 -4.59 -5.77 4.30
CA ASP A 461 -3.40 -6.20 5.02
C ASP A 461 -3.61 -7.56 5.70
N THR A 462 -4.79 -7.80 6.28
CA THR A 462 -5.03 -8.99 7.10
C THR A 462 -5.60 -10.18 6.33
N ASN A 463 -6.39 -9.95 5.28
CA ASN A 463 -7.16 -10.99 4.61
C ASN A 463 -6.73 -11.30 3.18
N PHE A 464 -5.98 -10.41 2.52
CA PHE A 464 -5.61 -10.60 1.12
C PHE A 464 -4.10 -10.72 0.93
N VAL A 465 -3.72 -11.48 -0.09
CA VAL A 465 -2.37 -11.55 -0.62
C VAL A 465 -2.41 -11.35 -2.13
N THR A 466 -1.28 -10.93 -2.69
CA THR A 466 -1.14 -10.78 -4.13
C THR A 466 -0.86 -12.16 -4.74
N CYS A 467 -1.68 -12.58 -5.69
CA CYS A 467 -1.41 -13.77 -6.50
C CYS A 467 -0.07 -13.59 -7.23
N HIS A 468 0.78 -14.60 -7.16
CA HIS A 468 2.08 -14.58 -7.83
C HIS A 468 2.03 -15.05 -9.29
N ASN A 469 0.85 -15.38 -9.82
CA ASN A 469 0.70 -15.66 -11.24
C ASN A 469 0.69 -14.34 -12.06
N PRO A 470 1.72 -14.06 -12.87
CA PRO A 470 1.81 -12.83 -13.65
C PRO A 470 0.73 -12.72 -14.73
N LEU A 471 0.16 -13.84 -15.18
CA LEU A 471 -0.96 -13.86 -16.12
C LEU A 471 -2.26 -13.38 -15.49
N HIS A 472 -2.34 -13.33 -14.16
CA HIS A 472 -3.54 -12.88 -13.44
C HIS A 472 -3.47 -11.39 -13.06
N ARG A 473 -2.58 -10.61 -13.69
CA ARG A 473 -2.32 -9.20 -13.37
C ARG A 473 -1.99 -8.95 -11.89
N LEU A 474 -1.41 -9.96 -11.23
CA LEU A 474 -1.08 -9.93 -9.80
C LEU A 474 -2.28 -9.47 -8.95
N HIS A 475 -3.49 -9.96 -9.30
CA HIS A 475 -4.71 -9.63 -8.56
C HIS A 475 -4.64 -10.09 -7.09
N ARG A 476 -5.66 -9.73 -6.31
CA ARG A 476 -5.71 -10.08 -4.88
C ARG A 476 -6.52 -11.36 -4.71
N ILE A 477 -6.00 -12.27 -3.91
CA ILE A 477 -6.68 -13.50 -3.49
C ILE A 477 -6.78 -13.54 -1.96
N PRO A 478 -7.82 -14.18 -1.39
CA PRO A 478 -7.90 -14.39 0.06
C PRO A 478 -6.70 -15.20 0.55
N ARG A 479 -6.18 -14.85 1.73
CA ARG A 479 -5.19 -15.67 2.41
C ARG A 479 -5.85 -16.90 3.03
N VAL A 480 -5.12 -18.01 3.05
CA VAL A 480 -5.55 -19.21 3.78
C VAL A 480 -5.52 -18.98 5.30
N ALA A 481 -4.49 -18.28 5.79
CA ALA A 481 -4.32 -17.94 7.20
C ALA A 481 -4.33 -16.42 7.41
N HIS A 482 -4.83 -16.00 8.57
CA HIS A 482 -4.80 -14.60 8.95
C HIS A 482 -3.36 -14.11 9.04
N ARG A 483 -3.04 -13.00 8.38
CA ARG A 483 -1.69 -12.42 8.39
C ARG A 483 -1.23 -12.16 9.83
N GLU A 484 0.03 -12.45 10.09
CA GLU A 484 0.69 -12.00 11.31
C GLU A 484 1.14 -10.54 11.18
N LEU A 485 0.71 -9.71 12.13
CA LEU A 485 1.10 -8.29 12.24
C LEU A 485 2.31 -8.15 13.16
N ASN A 486 2.98 -7.00 13.10
CA ASN A 486 4.00 -6.67 14.09
C ASN A 486 3.40 -6.63 15.50
N SER A 487 4.16 -7.08 16.51
CA SER A 487 3.71 -7.05 17.91
C SER A 487 3.42 -5.61 18.35
N VAL A 488 2.29 -5.43 19.05
CA VAL A 488 1.93 -4.16 19.70
C VAL A 488 2.46 -4.03 21.13
N GLU A 489 3.03 -5.08 21.72
CA GLU A 489 3.41 -5.11 23.14
C GLU A 489 4.39 -4.01 23.53
N PRO A 490 5.48 -3.74 22.78
CA PRO A 490 6.43 -2.69 23.18
C PRO A 490 5.77 -1.31 23.28
N ASP A 491 4.93 -0.97 22.28
CA ASP A 491 4.20 0.30 22.25
C ASP A 491 3.11 0.35 23.33
N ALA A 492 2.40 -0.76 23.57
CA ALA A 492 1.38 -0.86 24.61
C ALA A 492 1.97 -0.68 26.01
N ILE A 493 3.11 -1.33 26.30
CA ILE A 493 3.87 -1.18 27.54
C ILE A 493 4.35 0.26 27.71
N GLU A 494 4.91 0.88 26.66
CA GLU A 494 5.37 2.28 26.70
C GLU A 494 4.23 3.22 27.11
N LEU A 495 3.05 3.07 26.49
CA LEU A 495 1.88 3.89 26.80
C LEU A 495 1.41 3.71 28.25
N VAL A 496 1.34 2.47 28.74
CA VAL A 496 0.90 2.17 30.11
C VAL A 496 1.90 2.69 31.15
N ASN A 497 3.20 2.46 30.96
CA ASN A 497 4.23 2.95 31.86
C ASN A 497 4.26 4.48 31.92
N GLU A 498 4.09 5.15 30.78
CA GLU A 498 3.96 6.61 30.73
C GLU A 498 2.72 7.12 31.49
N MET A 499 1.60 6.39 31.44
CA MET A 499 0.43 6.71 32.25
C MET A 499 0.72 6.54 33.75
N ILE A 500 1.41 5.47 34.17
CA ILE A 500 1.83 5.29 35.57
C ILE A 500 2.67 6.50 36.03
N ILE A 501 3.61 6.98 35.22
CA ILE A 501 4.43 8.17 35.53
C ILE A 501 3.57 9.45 35.66
N VAL A 502 2.51 9.60 34.85
CA VAL A 502 1.55 10.72 35.00
C VAL A 502 0.79 10.59 36.32
N LEU A 503 0.35 9.38 36.68
CA LEU A 503 -0.40 9.11 37.91
C LEU A 503 0.44 9.44 39.16
N GLU A 504 1.69 8.98 39.22
CA GLU A 504 2.61 9.26 40.33
C GLU A 504 2.84 10.77 40.53
N ARG A 505 2.84 11.55 39.45
CA ARG A 505 2.94 13.01 39.53
C ARG A 505 1.68 13.67 40.08
N LEU A 506 0.49 13.13 39.79
CA LEU A 506 -0.77 13.65 40.31
C LEU A 506 -0.98 13.34 41.79
N PHE A 507 -0.34 12.28 42.30
CA PHE A 507 -0.46 11.79 43.68
C PHE A 507 0.92 11.52 44.30
N PRO A 508 1.73 12.58 44.54
CA PRO A 508 3.07 12.44 45.11
C PRO A 508 2.95 12.07 46.60
N GLY A 509 3.21 10.81 46.92
CA GLY A 509 3.06 10.27 48.28
C GLY A 509 2.87 8.75 48.33
N GLY A 510 2.57 8.13 47.18
CA GLY A 510 2.58 6.69 47.01
C GLY A 510 3.98 6.07 46.92
N GLU A 511 4.04 4.75 47.01
CA GLU A 511 5.23 4.00 46.62
C GLU A 511 5.39 4.05 45.10
N LYS A 512 6.63 4.05 44.63
CA LYS A 512 6.91 4.02 43.21
C LYS A 512 6.43 2.69 42.62
N VAL A 513 5.63 2.75 41.57
CA VAL A 513 5.11 1.59 40.88
C VAL A 513 6.20 1.03 39.96
N SER A 514 6.46 -0.28 40.06
CA SER A 514 7.38 -0.96 39.15
C SER A 514 6.87 -0.88 37.71
N PRO A 515 7.72 -0.54 36.73
CA PRO A 515 7.30 -0.51 35.33
C PRO A 515 7.03 -1.94 34.83
N VAL A 516 6.08 -2.07 33.90
CA VAL A 516 5.85 -3.31 33.17
C VAL A 516 6.97 -3.48 32.13
N THR A 517 7.49 -4.70 31.98
CA THR A 517 8.58 -5.00 31.03
C THR A 517 8.23 -6.18 30.13
N LEU A 518 9.03 -6.32 29.06
CA LEU A 518 9.10 -7.56 28.31
C LEU A 518 10.01 -8.56 29.05
N ARG A 519 9.82 -9.85 28.81
CA ARG A 519 10.71 -10.91 29.31
C ARG A 519 12.11 -10.69 28.75
N GLU A 520 13.12 -10.90 29.59
CA GLU A 520 14.50 -10.98 29.13
C GLU A 520 14.70 -12.33 28.43
N HIS A 521 14.99 -12.31 27.14
CA HIS A 521 15.49 -13.50 26.46
C HIS A 521 16.95 -13.68 26.88
N GLU A 522 17.24 -14.73 27.65
CA GLU A 522 18.62 -15.20 27.77
C GLU A 522 19.11 -15.48 26.34
N ALA A 523 20.14 -14.76 25.92
CA ALA A 523 20.70 -14.94 24.59
C ALA A 523 21.19 -16.39 24.46
N GLU A 524 20.41 -17.24 23.78
CA GLU A 524 20.88 -18.54 23.35
C GLU A 524 22.15 -18.30 22.54
N SER A 525 23.28 -18.70 23.11
CA SER A 525 24.57 -18.66 22.45
C SER A 525 24.54 -19.62 21.27
N THR A 526 24.05 -19.16 20.12
CA THR A 526 24.25 -19.85 18.85
C THR A 526 25.72 -19.76 18.51
N THR A 527 26.49 -20.71 19.01
CA THR A 527 27.81 -21.03 18.47
C THR A 527 27.57 -21.50 17.03
N PRO A 528 28.23 -20.93 16.01
CA PRO A 528 28.10 -21.42 14.65
C PRO A 528 28.67 -22.84 14.62
N ASN A 529 27.83 -23.79 14.23
CA ASN A 529 28.24 -25.15 14.00
C ASN A 529 29.25 -25.13 12.83
N ALA A 530 30.54 -25.32 13.15
CA ALA A 530 31.58 -25.43 12.14
C ALA A 530 31.28 -26.66 11.30
N ALA A 531 31.06 -26.44 10.00
CA ALA A 531 30.98 -27.49 9.01
C ALA A 531 32.25 -28.33 9.09
N GLN A 532 32.08 -29.63 9.40
CA GLN A 532 33.12 -30.62 9.20
C GLN A 532 33.27 -30.85 7.70
N ASP A 533 34.34 -30.31 7.13
CA ASP A 533 34.93 -30.82 5.90
C ASP A 533 35.32 -32.29 6.16
N SER A 534 34.65 -33.20 5.48
CA SER A 534 35.10 -34.58 5.32
C SER A 534 35.82 -34.70 3.99
N ASP A 535 37.12 -34.46 4.07
CA ASP A 535 38.11 -34.94 3.12
C ASP A 535 38.07 -36.49 3.17
N SER A 536 37.74 -37.15 2.06
CA SER A 536 38.09 -38.56 1.86
C SER A 536 38.42 -38.82 0.39
N THR A 537 39.72 -38.88 0.15
CA THR A 537 40.37 -39.52 -0.98
C THR A 537 40.65 -40.99 -0.67
N ASN A 538 40.69 -41.82 -1.73
CA ASN A 538 41.04 -43.25 -1.84
C ASN A 538 39.87 -44.21 -1.52
N GLU A 539 39.42 -45.12 -2.39
CA GLU A 539 40.00 -45.85 -3.54
C GLU A 539 39.07 -45.91 -4.77
#